data_AF-A0A959GW81-F1
#
_entry.id   AF-A0A959GW81-F1
#
_cell.length_a   1.000
_cell.length_b   1.000
_cell.length_c   1.000
_cell.angle_alpha   90.00
_cell.angle_beta   90.00
_cell.angle_gamma   90.00
#
_symmetry.space_group_name_H-M   'P 1'
#
loop_
_entity.id
_entity.type
_entity.pdbx_description
1 polymer ?
#
loop_
_entity_poly.entity_id
_entity_poly.type
_entity_poly.pdbx_seq_one_letter_code
_entity_poly.pdbx_strand_id
1 'polypeptide(L)' 'MDEIKCIPVDAVTLKAHQQTRSLNAHRKLCHAPFQNMYFGRDGKVLACCYNREEAMGRWPEQTIAEIWSSAQAEALRQA' A
#
# COMPACT_ATOMS: atom_id res chain seq x y z
N MET A 1 11.64 18.28 15.16
CA MET A 1 10.96 17.18 14.48
C MET A 1 11.96 16.06 14.45
N ASP A 2 11.84 15.14 15.40
CA ASP A 2 12.74 13.99 15.43
C ASP A 2 12.53 13.18 14.15
N GLU A 3 13.64 12.90 13.49
CA GLU A 3 13.71 12.04 12.32
C GLU A 3 13.15 10.67 12.73
N ILE A 4 11.92 10.35 12.28
CA ILE A 4 11.35 9.01 12.50
C ILE A 4 12.21 8.07 11.67
N LYS A 5 13.20 7.47 12.32
CA LYS A 5 14.03 6.43 11.72
C LYS A 5 13.14 5.22 11.50
N CYS A 6 12.73 5.00 10.26
CA CYS A 6 12.10 3.74 9.85
C CYS A 6 13.10 2.61 10.10
N ILE A 7 12.92 1.86 11.19
CA ILE A 7 13.68 0.65 11.46
C ILE A 7 13.02 -0.48 10.67
N PRO A 8 13.70 -1.07 9.67
CA PRO A 8 13.14 -2.19 8.93
C PRO A 8 12.91 -3.39 9.86
N VAL A 9 11.78 -4.07 9.68
CA VAL A 9 11.47 -5.30 10.41
C VAL A 9 12.44 -6.39 9.96
N ASP A 10 13.11 -7.05 10.91
CA ASP A 10 14.05 -8.12 10.59
C ASP A 10 13.32 -9.40 10.12
N ALA A 11 14.07 -10.28 9.46
CA ALA A 11 13.51 -11.50 8.87
C ALA A 11 12.94 -12.49 9.89
N VAL A 12 13.47 -12.52 11.12
CA VAL A 12 12.99 -13.41 12.19
C VAL A 12 11.62 -12.93 12.67
N THR A 13 11.50 -11.64 12.96
CA THR A 13 10.23 -11.01 13.35
C THR A 13 9.18 -11.15 12.24
N LEU A 14 9.56 -10.90 10.98
CA LEU A 14 8.66 -11.05 9.84
C LEU A 14 8.14 -12.49 9.69
N LYS A 15 9.02 -13.48 9.80
CA LYS A 15 8.64 -14.90 9.70
C LYS A 15 7.70 -15.32 10.83
N ALA A 16 8.00 -14.91 12.07
CA ALA A 16 7.13 -15.18 13.22
C ALA A 16 5.73 -14.56 13.04
N HIS A 17 5.68 -13.32 12.57
CA HIS A 17 4.41 -12.65 12.26
C HIS A 17 3.62 -13.38 11.17
N GLN A 18 4.28 -13.81 10.08
CA GLN A 18 3.60 -14.52 8.99
C GLN A 18 2.99 -15.85 9.46
N GLN A 19 3.59 -16.52 10.44
CA GLN A 19 3.08 -17.78 11.02
C GLN A 19 1.80 -17.59 11.86
N THR A 20 1.57 -16.39 12.42
CA THR A 20 0.37 -16.10 13.21
C THR A 20 -0.82 -15.64 12.35
N ARG A 21 -0.61 -15.39 11.05
CA ARG A 21 -1.67 -14.93 10.13
C ARG A 21 -2.39 -16.12 9.49
N SER A 22 -3.65 -15.92 9.12
CA SER A 22 -4.43 -16.94 8.39
C SER A 22 -3.80 -17.25 7.03
N LEU A 23 -3.99 -18.48 6.53
CA LEU A 23 -3.39 -18.96 5.28
C LEU A 23 -3.81 -18.16 4.04
N ASN A 24 -4.94 -17.44 4.11
CA ASN A 24 -5.45 -16.58 3.04
C ASN A 24 -4.79 -15.19 3.04
N ALA A 25 -3.92 -14.89 4.01
CA ALA A 25 -3.19 -13.64 4.04
C ALA A 25 -2.07 -13.64 2.98
N HIS A 26 -2.05 -12.63 2.11
CA HIS A 26 -0.91 -12.40 1.20
C HIS A 26 0.42 -12.39 1.98
N ARG A 27 1.50 -12.87 1.35
CA ARG A 27 2.85 -12.90 1.94
C ARG A 27 3.42 -11.51 2.26
N LYS A 28 2.85 -10.46 1.68
CA LYS A 28 3.21 -9.07 1.96
C LYS A 28 2.60 -8.64 3.30
N LEU A 29 3.33 -7.85 4.07
CA LEU A 29 2.87 -7.33 5.37
C LEU A 29 1.58 -6.52 5.20
N CYS A 30 1.58 -5.56 4.29
CA CYS A 30 0.45 -4.71 3.98
C CYS A 30 -0.38 -5.29 2.82
N HIS A 31 -1.70 -5.38 3.00
CA HIS A 31 -2.63 -5.85 1.96
C HIS A 31 -3.39 -4.72 1.29
N ALA A 32 -3.28 -3.49 1.82
CA ALA A 32 -4.04 -2.35 1.33
C ALA A 32 -3.89 -2.09 -0.19
N PRO A 33 -2.69 -2.19 -0.80
CA PRO A 33 -2.53 -1.97 -2.25
C PRO A 33 -3.29 -2.96 -3.14
N PHE A 34 -3.73 -4.10 -2.59
CA PHE A 34 -4.42 -5.17 -3.33
C PHE A 34 -5.93 -5.14 -3.15
N GLN A 35 -6.43 -4.40 -2.16
CA GLN A 35 -7.84 -4.49 -1.76
C GLN A 35 -8.55 -3.13 -1.66
N ASN A 36 -7.81 -2.02 -1.55
CA ASN A 36 -8.38 -0.73 -1.22
C ASN A 36 -7.86 0.41 -2.13
N MET A 37 -8.73 1.40 -2.34
CA MET A 37 -8.38 2.73 -2.88
C MET A 37 -8.93 3.79 -1.94
N TYR A 38 -8.05 4.64 -1.43
CA TYR A 38 -8.40 5.81 -0.62
C TYR A 38 -8.39 7.05 -1.50
N PHE A 39 -9.50 7.78 -1.53
CA PHE A 39 -9.66 9.01 -2.32
C PHE A 39 -9.39 10.23 -1.43
N GLY A 40 -8.28 10.92 -1.72
CA GLY A 40 -7.90 12.16 -1.07
C GLY A 40 -8.77 13.34 -1.51
N ARG A 41 -8.90 14.34 -0.63
CA ARG A 41 -9.62 15.60 -0.93
C ARG A 41 -8.95 16.41 -2.03
N ASP A 42 -7.67 16.18 -2.28
CA ASP A 42 -6.88 16.77 -3.36
C ASP A 42 -6.93 15.93 -4.66
N GLY A 43 -7.83 14.95 -4.73
CA GLY A 43 -8.00 14.06 -5.88
C GLY A 43 -6.99 12.91 -5.95
N LYS A 44 -5.93 12.88 -5.14
CA LYS A 44 -4.97 11.77 -5.15
C LYS A 44 -5.66 10.48 -4.68
N VAL A 45 -5.37 9.38 -5.35
CA VAL A 45 -5.81 8.05 -4.95
C VAL A 45 -4.62 7.27 -4.39
N LEU A 46 -4.76 6.72 -3.20
CA LEU A 46 -3.72 6.05 -2.42
C LEU A 46 -4.16 4.63 -2.06
N ALA A 47 -3.25 3.73 -1.67
CA ALA A 47 -3.63 2.40 -1.18
C ALA A 47 -4.38 2.43 0.16
N CYS A 48 -4.04 3.36 1.04
CA CYS A 48 -4.70 3.57 2.32
C CYS A 48 -4.44 5.00 2.83
N CYS A 49 -5.11 5.40 3.91
CA CYS A 49 -4.92 6.72 4.51
C CYS A 49 -3.53 6.98 5.14
N TYR A 50 -2.72 5.92 5.31
CA TYR A 50 -1.36 5.99 5.84
C TYR A 50 -0.28 5.99 4.76
N ASN A 51 -0.53 5.41 3.58
CA ASN A 51 0.38 5.52 2.44
C ASN A 51 0.16 6.88 1.78
N ARG A 52 0.96 7.88 2.16
CA ARG A 52 0.83 9.27 1.67
C ARG A 52 1.89 9.66 0.64
N GLU A 53 2.90 8.83 0.47
CA GLU A 53 4.03 9.08 -0.42
C GLU A 53 3.74 8.56 -1.82
N GLU A 54 3.22 7.33 -1.92
CA GLU A 54 3.04 6.62 -3.19
C GLU A 54 1.58 6.63 -3.64
N ALA A 55 1.23 7.58 -4.51
CA ALA A 55 -0.10 7.67 -5.12
C ALA A 55 -0.27 6.65 -6.26
N MET A 56 -1.43 6.00 -6.29
CA MET A 56 -1.86 5.10 -7.37
C MET A 56 -2.34 5.87 -8.61
N GLY A 57 -2.82 7.11 -8.43
CA GLY A 57 -3.36 7.92 -9.53
C GLY A 57 -4.16 9.12 -9.02
N ARG A 58 -4.99 9.69 -9.89
CA ARG A 58 -5.76 10.89 -9.57
C ARG A 58 -7.19 10.85 -10.10
N TRP A 59 -8.15 11.04 -9.21
CA TRP A 59 -9.55 11.24 -9.54
C TRP A 59 -9.83 12.75 -9.62
N PRO A 60 -10.63 13.25 -10.59
CA PRO A 60 -11.34 12.53 -11.66
C PRO A 60 -10.55 12.46 -12.98
N GLU A 61 -9.27 12.82 -12.98
CA GLU A 61 -8.41 12.83 -14.18
C GLU A 61 -8.31 11.45 -14.85
N GLN A 62 -8.38 10.39 -14.04
CA GLN A 62 -8.43 9.00 -14.46
C GLN A 62 -9.69 8.33 -13.90
N THR A 63 -10.23 7.36 -14.63
CA THR A 63 -11.26 6.47 -14.11
C THR A 63 -10.71 5.57 -13.00
N ILE A 64 -11.59 5.08 -12.14
CA ILE A 64 -11.22 4.15 -11.05
C ILE A 64 -10.51 2.91 -11.60
N ALA A 65 -10.96 2.39 -12.76
CA ALA A 65 -10.35 1.24 -13.40
C ALA A 65 -8.93 1.52 -13.89
N GLU A 66 -8.71 2.66 -14.55
CA GLU A 66 -7.37 3.10 -15.00
C GLU A 66 -6.40 3.32 -13.84
N ILE A 67 -6.89 3.88 -12.72
CA ILE A 67 -6.07 4.06 -11.51
C ILE A 67 -5.67 2.71 -10.93
N TRP A 68 -6.62 1.77 -10.83
CA TRP A 68 -6.38 0.45 -10.24
C TRP A 68 -5.41 -0.41 -11.05
N SER A 69 -5.43 -0.31 -12.39
CA SER A 69 -4.53 -1.03 -13.29
C SER A 69 -3.30 -0.22 -13.71
N SER A 70 -3.09 0.97 -13.11
CA SER A 70 -1.95 1.83 -13.43
C SER A 70 -0.60 1.19 -13.08
N ALA A 71 0.45 1.65 -13.76
CA ALA A 71 1.82 1.25 -13.45
C ALA A 71 2.22 1.62 -12.01
N GLN A 72 1.72 2.75 -11.49
CA GLN A 72 1.96 3.20 -10.12
C GLN A 72 1.31 2.25 -9.09
N ALA A 73 0.06 1.85 -9.32
CA ALA A 73 -0.61 0.87 -8.47
C ALA A 73 0.12 -0.48 -8.47
N GLU A 74 0.61 -0.92 -9.63
CA GLU A 74 1.36 -2.17 -9.72
C GLU A 74 2.74 -2.08 -9.06
N ALA A 75 3.47 -0.98 -9.24
CA ALA A 75 4.75 -0.76 -8.55
C ALA A 75 4.59 -0.85 -7.02
N LEU A 76 3.52 -0.25 -6.50
CA LEU A 76 3.20 -0.29 -5.06
C LEU A 76 2.85 -1.69 -4.55
N ARG A 77 2.28 -2.56 -5.39
CA ARG A 77 2.01 -3.97 -5.04
C ARG A 77 3.29 -4.82 -5.01
N GLN A 78 4.31 -4.44 -5.78
CA GLN A 78 5.58 -5.15 -5.84
C GLN A 78 6.56 -4.72 -4.74
N ALA A 79 6.40 -3.50 -4.20
CA ALA A 79 7.19 -2.93 -3.10
C ALA A 79 7.24 -3.80 -1.83
#